data_AF-A0A936W479-F1
#
_entry.id   AF-A0A936W479-F1
#
_cell.length_a   1.000
_cell.length_b   1.000
_cell.length_c   1.000
_cell.angle_alpha   90.00
_cell.angle_beta   90.00
_cell.angle_gamma   90.00
#
_symmetry.space_group_name_H-M   'P 1'
#
loop_
_entity.id
_entity.type
_entity.pdbx_description
1 polymer ?
#
loop_
_entity_poly.entity_id
_entity_poly.type
_entity_poly.pdbx_seq_one_letter_code
_entity_poly.pdbx_strand_id
1 'polypeptide(L)'
;MKRTILAIICLVQSLFVIGQDEIILNTDSLLADLEILTTTVRDNHPMMYMYTTRARFDNLALQTAMQIKTGVSAPVFYSSISRLISSIGCGHTYAYPTPDLAERMKTIHDLPFEVKFVDSALYVSKAYLKEIEPYVGHAIVNINDVPITRLVTVSLQHISADGLSRAAKAYGFEQNFNFYLNLLLGGPGTLYFETTGGSFSVGFPTDFTKPGKKI
;
A
#
# COMPACT_ATOMS: atom_id res chain seq x y z
N MET A 1 20.25 -18.62 -49.28
CA MET A 1 19.21 -17.69 -48.79
C MET A 1 19.23 -17.75 -47.26
N LYS A 2 19.61 -16.65 -46.62
CA LYS A 2 19.92 -16.58 -45.18
C LYS A 2 18.61 -16.58 -44.37
N ARG A 3 18.50 -17.51 -43.41
CA ARG A 3 17.39 -17.58 -42.45
C ARG A 3 17.58 -16.49 -41.40
N THR A 4 16.76 -15.45 -41.43
CA THR A 4 16.66 -14.44 -40.38
C THR A 4 15.88 -15.05 -39.20
N ILE A 5 16.57 -15.32 -38.10
CA ILE A 5 15.93 -15.66 -36.82
C ILE A 5 15.54 -14.34 -36.16
N LEU A 6 14.25 -14.05 -36.11
CA LEU A 6 13.70 -12.90 -35.39
C LEU A 6 13.61 -13.29 -33.90
N ALA A 7 14.62 -12.90 -33.13
CA ALA A 7 14.58 -13.03 -31.67
C ALA A 7 13.67 -11.95 -31.10
N ILE A 8 12.44 -12.31 -30.75
CA ILE A 8 11.53 -11.46 -29.97
C ILE A 8 12.04 -11.48 -28.53
N ILE A 9 12.83 -10.47 -28.17
CA ILE A 9 13.18 -10.20 -26.78
C ILE A 9 11.96 -9.52 -26.15
N CYS A 10 11.14 -10.30 -25.43
CA CYS A 10 10.14 -9.76 -24.51
C CYS A 10 10.86 -9.09 -23.34
N LEU A 11 11.21 -7.81 -23.49
CA LEU A 11 11.59 -6.94 -22.39
C LEU A 11 10.33 -6.64 -21.57
N VAL A 12 9.97 -7.54 -20.65
CA VAL A 12 9.06 -7.19 -19.56
C VAL A 12 9.88 -6.32 -18.59
N GLN A 13 9.97 -5.03 -18.87
CA GLN A 13 10.44 -4.09 -17.88
C GLN A 13 9.35 -3.94 -16.82
N SER A 14 9.54 -4.62 -15.70
CA SER A 14 9.02 -4.16 -14.43
C SER A 14 9.68 -2.81 -14.12
N LEU A 15 9.06 -1.73 -14.59
CA LEU A 15 9.37 -0.37 -14.13
C LEU A 15 8.86 -0.24 -12.69
N PHE A 16 9.58 -0.83 -11.74
CA PHE A 16 9.67 -0.23 -10.43
C PHE A 16 10.78 0.80 -10.53
N VAL A 17 10.40 2.05 -10.85
CA VAL A 17 11.24 3.20 -10.55
C VAL A 17 11.30 3.26 -9.02
N ILE A 18 12.30 2.59 -8.42
CA ILE A 18 12.65 2.82 -7.03
C ILE A 18 13.59 4.02 -7.04
N GLY A 19 13.01 5.21 -6.89
CA GLY A 19 13.77 6.44 -6.69
C GLY A 19 14.27 6.54 -5.25
N GLN A 20 15.57 6.83 -5.10
CA GLN A 20 16.40 6.97 -3.89
C GLN A 20 16.99 5.66 -3.32
N ASP A 21 18.30 5.71 -3.03
CA ASP A 21 19.02 4.65 -2.30
C ASP A 21 18.35 4.42 -0.94
N GLU A 22 17.52 3.39 -0.85
CA GLU A 22 16.88 3.05 0.41
C GLU A 22 17.91 2.41 1.33
N ILE A 23 17.95 2.88 2.59
CA ILE A 23 18.76 2.25 3.64
C ILE A 23 18.28 0.81 3.80
N ILE A 24 19.14 -0.14 3.43
CA ILE A 24 18.94 -1.55 3.69
C ILE A 24 19.13 -1.80 5.18
N LEU A 25 18.11 -2.39 5.79
CA LEU A 25 18.10 -2.67 7.23
C LEU A 25 18.97 -3.89 7.56
N ASN A 26 19.40 -3.99 8.82
CA ASN A 26 20.18 -5.14 9.29
C ASN A 26 19.34 -6.42 9.23
N THR A 27 19.75 -7.37 8.39
CA THR A 27 19.01 -8.60 8.12
C THR A 27 18.82 -9.46 9.37
N ASP A 28 19.87 -9.64 10.18
CA ASP A 28 19.83 -10.50 11.36
C ASP A 28 18.90 -9.94 12.43
N SER A 29 18.94 -8.62 12.66
CA SER A 29 18.00 -7.93 13.54
C SER A 29 16.56 -8.10 13.08
N LEU A 30 16.26 -7.93 11.80
CA LEU A 30 14.90 -8.09 11.28
C LEU A 30 14.39 -9.53 11.37
N LEU A 31 15.25 -10.52 11.19
CA LEU A 31 14.89 -11.93 11.38
C LEU A 31 14.61 -12.23 12.87
N ALA A 32 15.42 -11.68 13.79
CA ALA A 32 15.17 -11.80 15.22
C ALA A 32 13.85 -11.13 15.63
N ASP A 33 13.56 -9.93 15.12
CA ASP A 33 12.30 -9.22 15.37
C ASP A 33 11.10 -10.01 14.84
N LEU A 34 11.20 -10.59 13.64
CA LEU A 34 10.14 -11.44 13.08
C LEU A 34 9.90 -12.69 13.92
N GLU A 35 10.95 -13.33 14.43
CA GLU A 35 10.84 -14.49 15.29
C GLU A 35 10.15 -14.12 16.61
N ILE A 36 10.58 -13.04 17.27
CA ILE A 36 9.95 -12.52 18.49
C ILE A 36 8.48 -12.22 18.23
N LEU A 37 8.15 -11.52 17.15
CA LEU A 37 6.79 -11.17 16.80
C LEU A 37 5.92 -12.42 16.61
N THR A 38 6.36 -13.35 15.77
CA THR A 38 5.55 -14.53 15.42
C THR A 38 5.38 -15.48 16.60
N THR A 39 6.40 -15.66 17.42
CA THR A 39 6.32 -16.46 18.66
C THR A 39 5.41 -15.79 19.69
N THR A 40 5.57 -14.48 19.92
CA THR A 40 4.71 -13.73 20.86
C THR A 40 3.24 -13.80 20.46
N VAL A 41 2.92 -13.62 19.18
CA VAL A 41 1.55 -13.71 18.67
C VAL A 41 1.01 -15.13 18.83
N ARG A 42 1.78 -16.17 18.49
CA ARG A 42 1.33 -17.56 18.62
C ARG A 42 1.02 -17.95 20.06
N ASP A 43 1.84 -17.48 21.00
CA ASP A 43 1.75 -17.91 22.40
C ASP A 43 0.70 -17.12 23.19
N ASN A 44 0.43 -15.86 22.79
CA ASN A 44 -0.37 -14.94 23.61
C ASN A 44 -1.65 -14.43 22.94
N HIS A 45 -1.77 -14.47 21.60
CA HIS A 45 -2.92 -13.88 20.93
C HIS A 45 -4.16 -14.80 21.03
N PRO A 46 -5.24 -14.38 21.71
CA PRO A 46 -6.44 -15.19 21.83
C PRO A 46 -7.10 -15.38 20.46
N MET A 47 -7.63 -16.58 20.19
CA MET A 47 -8.36 -16.88 18.95
C MET A 47 -7.60 -16.53 17.66
N MET A 48 -6.26 -16.56 17.67
CA MET A 48 -5.38 -16.19 16.54
C MET A 48 -5.81 -16.83 15.21
N TYR A 49 -6.28 -18.08 15.27
CA TYR A 49 -6.62 -18.86 14.09
C TYR A 49 -8.12 -18.86 13.76
N MET A 50 -8.90 -17.92 14.30
CA MET A 50 -10.34 -17.83 14.04
C MET A 50 -10.65 -17.44 12.58
N TYR A 51 -9.82 -16.58 11.98
CA TYR A 51 -10.01 -16.05 10.62
C TYR A 51 -8.85 -16.38 9.66
N THR A 52 -7.85 -17.13 10.13
CA THR A 52 -6.71 -17.61 9.34
C THR A 52 -6.26 -18.98 9.80
N THR A 53 -5.72 -19.78 8.88
CA THR A 53 -5.15 -21.07 9.24
C THR A 53 -3.70 -20.91 9.70
N ARG A 54 -3.24 -21.81 10.57
CA ARG A 54 -1.82 -21.90 10.93
C ARG A 54 -0.91 -21.96 9.70
N ALA A 55 -1.26 -22.79 8.72
CA ALA A 55 -0.50 -22.92 7.47
C ALA A 55 -0.41 -21.59 6.69
N ARG A 56 -1.51 -20.81 6.62
CA ARG A 56 -1.50 -19.51 5.96
C ARG A 56 -0.62 -18.50 6.70
N PHE A 57 -0.73 -18.43 8.03
CA PHE A 57 0.10 -17.54 8.84
C PHE A 57 1.58 -17.90 8.73
N ASP A 58 1.91 -19.19 8.87
CA ASP A 58 3.29 -19.69 8.79
C ASP A 58 3.89 -19.47 7.39
N ASN A 59 3.08 -19.58 6.32
CA ASN A 59 3.50 -19.25 4.96
C ASN A 59 3.84 -17.75 4.80
N LEU A 60 3.01 -16.84 5.35
CA LEU A 60 3.29 -15.41 5.33
C LEU A 60 4.54 -15.06 6.13
N ALA A 61 4.75 -15.69 7.29
CA ALA A 61 5.96 -15.53 8.08
C ALA A 61 7.20 -16.00 7.32
N LEU A 62 7.14 -17.17 6.67
CA LEU A 62 8.23 -17.68 5.84
C LEU A 62 8.53 -16.77 4.65
N GLN A 63 7.51 -16.29 3.93
CA GLN A 63 7.67 -15.32 2.85
C GLN A 63 8.35 -14.03 3.33
N THR A 64 7.98 -13.56 4.52
CA THR A 64 8.59 -12.37 5.14
C THR A 64 10.05 -12.63 5.47
N ALA A 65 10.39 -13.78 6.06
CA ALA A 65 11.77 -14.17 6.34
C ALA A 65 12.61 -14.28 5.06
N MET A 66 12.06 -14.85 3.98
CA MET A 66 12.74 -14.93 2.69
C MET A 66 13.00 -13.55 2.08
N GLN A 67 12.05 -12.63 2.18
CA GLN A 67 12.23 -11.25 1.74
C GLN A 67 13.30 -10.53 2.55
N ILE A 68 13.28 -10.65 3.89
CA ILE A 68 14.30 -10.04 4.75
C ILE A 68 15.72 -10.48 4.35
N LYS A 69 15.90 -11.78 4.02
CA LYS A 69 17.18 -12.33 3.57
C LYS A 69 17.72 -11.75 2.27
N THR A 70 16.89 -11.11 1.44
CA THR A 70 17.38 -10.43 0.22
C THR A 70 17.83 -8.99 0.50
N GLY A 71 17.76 -8.53 1.76
CA GLY A 71 17.90 -7.13 2.12
C GLY A 71 16.62 -6.36 1.80
N VAL A 72 16.07 -5.66 2.80
CA VAL A 72 14.83 -4.90 2.66
C VAL A 72 14.98 -3.52 3.27
N SER A 73 14.23 -2.58 2.70
CA SER A 73 14.04 -1.25 3.26
C SER A 73 12.91 -1.22 4.30
N ALA A 74 12.79 -0.12 5.04
CA ALA A 74 11.74 0.07 6.04
C ALA A 74 10.31 -0.03 5.48
N PRO A 75 9.95 0.57 4.31
CA PRO A 75 8.62 0.39 3.72
C PRO A 75 8.31 -1.07 3.37
N VAL A 76 9.30 -1.79 2.80
CA VAL A 76 9.14 -3.20 2.43
C VAL A 76 8.95 -4.08 3.67
N PHE A 77 9.75 -3.86 4.71
CA PHE A 77 9.61 -4.58 5.97
C PHE A 77 8.24 -4.32 6.63
N TYR A 78 7.84 -3.05 6.77
CA TYR A 78 6.53 -2.69 7.30
C TYR A 78 5.38 -3.31 6.49
N SER A 79 5.47 -3.27 5.16
CA SER A 79 4.49 -3.88 4.25
C SER A 79 4.30 -5.38 4.51
N SER A 80 5.38 -6.11 4.79
CA SER A 80 5.31 -7.55 5.09
C SER A 80 4.76 -7.82 6.49
N ILE A 81 5.18 -7.06 7.51
CA ILE A 81 4.68 -7.21 8.88
C ILE A 81 3.19 -6.86 8.98
N SER A 82 2.76 -5.73 8.39
CA SER A 82 1.34 -5.33 8.40
C SER A 82 0.43 -6.35 7.71
N ARG A 83 0.87 -6.97 6.60
CA ARG A 83 0.12 -8.08 5.95
C ARG A 83 0.04 -9.32 6.82
N LEU A 84 1.15 -9.69 7.45
CA LEU A 84 1.19 -10.83 8.38
C LEU A 84 0.21 -10.63 9.54
N ILE A 85 0.24 -9.45 10.18
CA ILE A 85 -0.63 -9.12 11.32
C ILE A 85 -2.10 -9.00 10.90
N SER A 86 -2.40 -8.31 9.80
CA SER A 86 -3.78 -8.19 9.28
C SER A 86 -4.41 -9.54 8.97
N SER A 87 -3.59 -10.56 8.64
CA SER A 87 -4.09 -11.91 8.35
C SER A 87 -4.78 -12.57 9.56
N ILE A 88 -4.48 -12.15 10.79
CA ILE A 88 -5.09 -12.69 12.02
C ILE A 88 -6.60 -12.40 12.08
N GLY A 89 -7.05 -11.28 11.49
CA GLY A 89 -8.46 -10.88 11.52
C GLY A 89 -8.93 -10.36 12.89
N CYS A 90 -8.04 -9.68 13.62
CA CYS A 90 -8.34 -9.00 14.88
C CYS A 90 -8.22 -7.48 14.67
N GLY A 91 -9.27 -6.71 14.95
CA GLY A 91 -9.27 -5.25 14.80
C GLY A 91 -8.36 -4.53 15.79
N HIS A 92 -7.99 -5.20 16.88
CA HIS A 92 -7.16 -4.67 17.97
C HIS A 92 -5.68 -5.02 17.85
N THR A 93 -5.29 -5.70 16.77
CA THR A 93 -3.91 -6.12 16.52
C THR A 93 -3.49 -5.61 15.17
N TYR A 94 -2.67 -4.55 15.16
CA TYR A 94 -2.21 -3.87 13.96
C TYR A 94 -0.72 -3.54 14.08
N ALA A 95 -0.06 -3.40 12.93
CA ALA A 95 1.32 -2.95 12.87
C ALA A 95 1.36 -1.42 12.72
N TYR A 96 2.12 -0.75 13.58
CA TYR A 96 2.42 0.67 13.41
C TYR A 96 3.71 0.86 12.61
N PRO A 97 3.76 1.81 11.66
CA PRO A 97 5.02 2.23 11.08
C PRO A 97 5.89 2.87 12.16
N THR A 98 7.22 2.79 12.01
CA THR A 98 8.14 3.57 12.85
C THR A 98 7.88 5.07 12.65
N PRO A 99 8.21 5.94 13.61
CA PRO A 99 8.04 7.39 13.46
C PRO A 99 8.67 7.94 12.18
N ASP A 100 9.89 7.50 11.85
CA ASP A 100 10.60 7.93 10.64
C ASP A 100 9.89 7.48 9.36
N LEU A 101 9.39 6.24 9.33
CA LEU A 101 8.62 5.75 8.19
C LEU A 101 7.29 6.50 8.06
N ALA A 102 6.59 6.72 9.19
CA ALA A 102 5.34 7.44 9.22
C ALA A 102 5.52 8.87 8.71
N GLU A 103 6.59 9.55 9.12
CA GLU A 103 6.92 10.89 8.67
C GLU A 103 7.31 10.92 7.19
N ARG A 104 8.15 9.97 6.76
CA ARG A 104 8.47 9.79 5.33
C ARG A 104 7.22 9.60 4.47
N MET A 105 6.25 8.82 4.94
CA MET A 105 5.00 8.60 4.19
C MET A 105 4.07 9.84 4.17
N LYS A 106 4.28 10.83 5.03
CA LYS A 106 3.59 12.14 4.98
C LYS A 106 4.31 13.14 4.08
N THR A 107 5.64 13.10 4.05
CA THR A 107 6.46 14.04 3.28
C THR A 107 6.61 13.63 1.81
N ILE A 108 6.35 12.36 1.49
CA ILE A 108 6.21 11.91 0.12
C ILE A 108 4.82 12.36 -0.38
N HIS A 109 4.80 13.45 -1.14
CA HIS A 109 3.81 13.78 -2.16
C HIS A 109 2.35 13.43 -1.82
N ASP A 110 1.74 14.12 -0.86
CA ASP A 110 0.31 14.00 -0.58
C ASP A 110 -0.50 14.47 -1.81
N LEU A 111 -1.63 13.82 -2.06
CA LEU A 111 -2.60 14.36 -3.02
C LEU A 111 -3.36 15.54 -2.41
N PRO A 112 -3.59 16.63 -3.17
CA PRO A 112 -4.26 17.84 -2.70
C PRO A 112 -5.80 17.69 -2.58
N PHE A 113 -6.28 16.52 -2.19
CA PHE A 113 -7.70 16.23 -2.00
C PHE A 113 -7.94 15.05 -1.07
N GLU A 114 -9.19 14.91 -0.60
CA GLU A 114 -9.70 13.71 0.06
C GLU A 114 -10.41 12.81 -0.95
N VAL A 115 -10.46 11.52 -0.63
CA VAL A 115 -11.18 10.52 -1.41
C VAL A 115 -12.38 9.97 -0.65
N LYS A 116 -13.35 9.43 -1.38
CA LYS A 116 -14.44 8.61 -0.84
C LYS A 116 -14.47 7.28 -1.58
N PHE A 117 -14.50 6.16 -0.85
CA PHE A 117 -14.64 4.85 -1.45
C PHE A 117 -16.10 4.35 -1.32
N VAL A 118 -16.81 4.26 -2.45
CA VAL A 118 -18.24 3.89 -2.52
C VAL A 118 -18.42 2.88 -3.64
N ASP A 119 -19.15 1.80 -3.39
CA ASP A 119 -19.51 0.78 -4.40
C ASP A 119 -18.33 0.27 -5.25
N SER A 120 -17.17 0.11 -4.61
CA SER A 120 -15.91 -0.32 -5.25
C SER A 120 -15.22 0.70 -6.16
N ALA A 121 -15.71 1.94 -6.21
CA ALA A 121 -15.10 3.07 -6.90
C ALA A 121 -14.54 4.08 -5.90
N LEU A 122 -13.48 4.79 -6.32
CA LEU A 122 -12.82 5.82 -5.52
C LEU A 122 -13.08 7.18 -6.16
N TYR A 123 -13.68 8.09 -5.42
CA TYR A 123 -14.05 9.42 -5.90
C TYR A 123 -13.25 10.49 -5.19
N VAL A 124 -12.97 11.60 -5.86
CA VAL A 124 -12.49 12.82 -5.18
C VAL A 124 -13.66 13.41 -4.40
N SER A 125 -13.53 13.52 -3.08
CA SER A 125 -14.61 13.97 -2.21
C SER A 125 -14.48 15.42 -1.78
N LYS A 126 -13.25 15.93 -1.71
CA LYS A 126 -12.96 17.31 -1.29
C LYS A 126 -11.62 17.76 -1.84
N ALA A 127 -11.58 18.95 -2.46
CA ALA A 127 -10.35 19.59 -2.90
C ALA A 127 -9.74 20.46 -1.79
N TYR A 128 -8.40 20.53 -1.72
CA TYR A 128 -7.68 21.52 -0.90
C TYR A 128 -7.13 22.69 -1.71
N LEU A 129 -7.00 22.50 -3.01
CA LEU A 129 -6.52 23.50 -3.96
C LEU A 129 -7.64 23.84 -4.93
N LYS A 130 -7.72 25.11 -5.34
CA LYS A 130 -8.78 25.60 -6.22
C LYS A 130 -8.74 24.92 -7.58
N GLU A 131 -7.54 24.62 -8.07
CA GLU A 131 -7.30 23.93 -9.33
C GLU A 131 -7.83 22.49 -9.33
N ILE A 132 -8.11 21.95 -8.13
CA ILE A 132 -8.60 20.58 -7.92
C ILE A 132 -10.12 20.53 -7.75
N GLU A 133 -10.78 21.66 -7.47
CA GLU A 133 -12.25 21.73 -7.35
C GLU A 133 -13.00 21.09 -8.52
N PRO A 134 -12.59 21.24 -9.80
CA PRO A 134 -13.27 20.60 -10.93
C PRO A 134 -13.27 19.06 -10.88
N TYR A 135 -12.36 18.44 -10.13
CA TYR A 135 -12.26 16.98 -10.03
C TYR A 135 -13.14 16.40 -8.94
N VAL A 136 -13.71 17.21 -8.02
CA VAL A 136 -14.62 16.72 -6.99
C VAL A 136 -15.81 16.00 -7.63
N GLY A 137 -16.14 14.82 -7.11
CA GLY A 137 -17.17 13.93 -7.65
C GLY A 137 -16.71 13.01 -8.79
N HIS A 138 -15.52 13.21 -9.35
CA HIS A 138 -14.99 12.31 -10.40
C HIS A 138 -14.42 11.03 -9.80
N ALA A 139 -14.67 9.92 -10.48
CA ALA A 139 -14.06 8.63 -10.16
C ALA A 139 -12.62 8.59 -10.66
N ILE A 140 -11.71 8.18 -9.78
CA ILE A 140 -10.32 7.85 -10.10
C ILE A 140 -10.30 6.39 -10.57
N VAL A 141 -9.79 6.14 -11.77
CA VAL A 141 -9.70 4.79 -12.35
C VAL A 141 -8.29 4.20 -12.22
N ASN A 142 -7.26 5.03 -12.40
CA ASN A 142 -5.86 4.64 -12.25
C ASN A 142 -5.06 5.73 -11.52
N ILE A 143 -4.03 5.30 -10.79
CA ILE A 143 -2.96 6.17 -10.30
C ILE A 143 -1.64 5.58 -10.80
N ASN A 144 -0.84 6.40 -11.44
CA ASN A 144 0.20 5.99 -12.38
C ASN A 144 -0.45 4.99 -13.34
N ASP A 145 0.17 3.84 -13.59
CA ASP A 145 -0.43 2.82 -14.44
C ASP A 145 -1.11 1.69 -13.64
N VAL A 146 -1.43 1.94 -12.36
CA VAL A 146 -2.05 0.97 -11.47
C VAL A 146 -3.55 1.23 -11.34
N PRO A 147 -4.42 0.25 -11.69
CA PRO A 147 -5.86 0.37 -11.47
C PRO A 147 -6.18 0.56 -10.00
N ILE A 148 -7.14 1.45 -9.69
CA ILE A 148 -7.58 1.69 -8.31
C ILE A 148 -8.06 0.41 -7.63
N THR A 149 -8.73 -0.48 -8.37
CA THR A 149 -9.18 -1.78 -7.85
C THR A 149 -8.01 -2.62 -7.32
N ARG A 150 -6.84 -2.55 -7.98
CA ARG A 150 -5.62 -3.23 -7.53
C ARG A 150 -5.04 -2.55 -6.30
N LEU A 151 -4.92 -1.22 -6.30
CA LEU A 151 -4.43 -0.47 -5.16
C LEU A 151 -5.27 -0.78 -3.91
N VAL A 152 -6.59 -0.62 -3.98
CA VAL A 152 -7.53 -0.95 -2.90
C VAL A 152 -7.32 -2.39 -2.43
N THR A 153 -7.36 -3.36 -3.35
CA THR A 153 -7.23 -4.79 -3.01
C THR A 153 -5.96 -5.08 -2.23
N VAL A 154 -4.83 -4.48 -2.64
CA VAL A 154 -3.55 -4.66 -1.94
C VAL A 154 -3.58 -3.92 -0.60
N SER A 155 -4.03 -2.66 -0.55
CA SER A 155 -4.11 -1.86 0.68
C SER A 155 -4.94 -2.54 1.78
N LEU A 156 -6.08 -3.16 1.44
CA LEU A 156 -6.91 -3.86 2.42
C LEU A 156 -6.20 -5.05 3.09
N GLN A 157 -5.13 -5.59 2.49
CA GLN A 157 -4.33 -6.67 3.09
C GLN A 157 -3.45 -6.17 4.24
N HIS A 158 -3.26 -4.86 4.39
CA HIS A 158 -2.47 -4.24 5.47
C HIS A 158 -3.34 -3.78 6.63
N ILE A 159 -4.67 -3.77 6.46
CA ILE A 159 -5.60 -3.17 7.43
C ILE A 159 -6.23 -4.27 8.27
N SER A 160 -6.00 -4.21 9.58
CA SER A 160 -6.66 -5.07 10.54
C SER A 160 -8.13 -4.69 10.71
N ALA A 161 -8.97 -5.68 10.95
CA ALA A 161 -10.39 -5.51 11.24
C ALA A 161 -10.85 -6.71 12.07
N ASP A 162 -11.92 -6.55 12.86
CA ASP A 162 -12.55 -7.68 13.51
C ASP A 162 -13.19 -8.58 12.43
N GLY A 163 -12.66 -9.80 12.34
CA GLY A 163 -12.96 -10.75 11.28
C GLY A 163 -12.46 -10.29 9.91
N LEU A 164 -13.28 -10.53 8.88
CA LEU A 164 -12.96 -10.22 7.49
C LEU A 164 -13.77 -9.02 6.97
N SER A 165 -14.13 -8.09 7.85
CA SER A 165 -14.99 -6.94 7.52
C SER A 165 -14.35 -6.05 6.44
N ARG A 166 -14.86 -6.19 5.21
CA ARG A 166 -14.42 -5.36 4.08
C ARG A 166 -14.76 -3.88 4.29
N ALA A 167 -15.90 -3.60 4.92
CA ALA A 167 -16.34 -2.23 5.19
C ALA A 167 -15.38 -1.50 6.17
N ALA A 168 -14.99 -2.17 7.27
CA ALA A 168 -14.03 -1.59 8.22
C ALA A 168 -12.66 -1.35 7.56
N LYS A 169 -12.18 -2.32 6.76
CA LYS A 169 -10.92 -2.17 6.03
C LYS A 169 -10.99 -1.06 4.98
N ALA A 170 -12.11 -0.94 4.26
CA ALA A 170 -12.33 0.12 3.28
C ALA A 170 -12.37 1.51 3.92
N TYR A 171 -13.01 1.64 5.08
CA TYR A 171 -12.98 2.87 5.85
C TYR A 171 -11.56 3.22 6.31
N GLY A 172 -10.81 2.25 6.84
CA GLY A 172 -9.40 2.45 7.20
C GLY A 172 -8.52 2.87 6.03
N PHE A 173 -8.78 2.33 4.83
CA PHE A 173 -8.10 2.73 3.60
C PHE A 173 -8.43 4.18 3.21
N GLU A 174 -9.72 4.57 3.24
CA GLU A 174 -10.16 5.94 2.94
C GLU A 174 -9.46 6.97 3.84
N GLN A 175 -9.39 6.70 5.16
CA GLN A 175 -8.76 7.60 6.14
C GLN A 175 -7.24 7.73 5.98
N ASN A 176 -6.61 6.73 5.36
CA ASN A 176 -5.16 6.60 5.22
C ASN A 176 -4.73 6.45 3.75
N PHE A 177 -5.53 7.00 2.83
CA PHE A 177 -5.34 6.80 1.40
C PHE A 177 -3.95 7.20 0.93
N ASN A 178 -3.47 8.40 1.27
CA ASN A 178 -2.13 8.86 0.91
C ASN A 178 -1.03 7.96 1.49
N PHE A 179 -1.19 7.48 2.73
CA PHE A 179 -0.23 6.57 3.33
C PHE A 179 -0.09 5.28 2.49
N TYR A 180 -1.21 4.66 2.10
CA TYR A 180 -1.17 3.44 1.29
C TYR A 180 -0.73 3.70 -0.15
N LEU A 181 -1.08 4.85 -0.72
CA LEU A 181 -0.58 5.28 -2.02
C LEU A 181 0.95 5.39 -2.01
N ASN A 182 1.51 6.09 -1.02
CA ASN A 182 2.95 6.29 -0.88
C ASN A 182 3.68 4.98 -0.55
N LEU A 183 3.12 4.17 0.35
CA LEU A 183 3.72 2.89 0.73
C LEU A 183 3.80 1.91 -0.44
N LEU A 184 2.78 1.87 -1.30
CA LEU A 184 2.64 0.83 -2.33
C LEU A 184 3.13 1.30 -3.71
N LEU A 185 2.98 2.58 -4.04
CA LEU A 185 3.33 3.14 -5.35
C LEU A 185 4.50 4.13 -5.31
N GLY A 186 5.01 4.48 -4.13
CA GLY A 186 6.09 5.47 -4.00
C GLY A 186 5.64 6.92 -4.21
N GLY A 187 4.34 7.15 -4.39
CA GLY A 187 3.74 8.47 -4.59
C GLY A 187 2.84 8.56 -5.84
N PRO A 188 2.02 9.61 -5.94
CA PRO A 188 1.28 9.93 -7.15
C PRO A 188 2.21 10.54 -8.20
N GLY A 189 2.15 10.04 -9.43
CA GLY A 189 2.75 10.67 -10.61
C GLY A 189 1.70 11.14 -11.61
N THR A 190 0.72 10.29 -11.94
CA THR A 190 -0.38 10.64 -12.86
C THR A 190 -1.69 10.04 -12.37
N LEU A 191 -2.79 10.78 -12.46
CA LEU A 191 -4.12 10.31 -12.10
C LEU A 191 -5.00 10.26 -13.33
N TYR A 192 -5.79 9.20 -13.45
CA TYR A 192 -6.72 9.00 -14.53
C TYR A 192 -8.14 9.02 -13.97
N PHE A 193 -9.02 9.78 -14.62
CA PHE A 193 -10.40 9.98 -14.20
C PHE A 193 -11.39 9.49 -15.26
N GLU A 194 -12.53 8.98 -14.81
CA GLU A 194 -13.67 8.64 -15.66
C GLU A 194 -14.54 9.88 -15.93
N THR A 195 -15.02 10.02 -17.17
CA THR A 195 -16.03 11.02 -17.56
C THR A 195 -17.07 10.46 -18.50
N THR A 196 -18.19 11.15 -18.61
CA THR A 196 -19.28 10.87 -19.56
C THR A 196 -18.83 10.91 -21.04
N GLY A 197 -17.68 11.51 -21.35
CA GLY A 197 -17.10 11.60 -22.70
C GLY A 197 -15.84 10.76 -22.94
N GLY A 198 -15.45 9.89 -21.99
CA GLY A 198 -14.21 9.11 -22.03
C GLY A 198 -13.35 9.30 -20.77
N SER A 199 -12.07 8.96 -20.81
CA SER A 199 -11.14 9.19 -19.70
C SER A 199 -10.19 10.36 -19.97
N PHE A 200 -9.84 11.14 -18.94
CA PHE A 200 -8.73 12.09 -19.01
C PHE A 200 -7.69 11.82 -17.92
N SER A 201 -6.47 12.33 -18.10
CA SER A 201 -5.39 12.19 -17.14
C SER A 201 -4.87 13.55 -16.66
N VAL A 202 -4.46 13.62 -15.41
CA VAL A 202 -3.84 14.78 -14.78
C VAL A 202 -2.51 14.33 -14.20
N GLY A 203 -1.42 14.94 -14.64
CA GLY A 203 -0.12 14.78 -13.98
C GLY A 203 -0.13 15.52 -12.65
N PHE A 204 0.33 14.88 -11.59
CA PHE A 204 0.43 15.48 -10.27
C PHE A 204 1.92 15.53 -9.88
N PRO A 205 2.60 16.68 -10.01
CA PRO A 205 3.78 16.95 -9.22
C PRO A 205 3.30 17.42 -7.86
N THR A 206 3.58 16.72 -6.76
CA THR A 206 3.09 17.21 -5.46
C THR A 206 4.18 17.33 -4.41
N ASP A 207 4.85 18.47 -4.37
CA ASP A 207 5.44 18.99 -3.13
C ASP A 207 4.35 19.38 -2.09
N PHE A 208 3.07 19.18 -2.41
CA PHE A 208 1.95 19.37 -1.51
C PHE A 208 2.08 18.48 -0.27
N THR A 209 1.97 19.12 0.90
CA THR A 209 1.82 18.48 2.20
C THR A 209 0.51 18.97 2.82
N LYS A 210 -0.38 18.06 3.23
CA LYS A 210 -1.67 18.47 3.81
C LYS A 210 -1.44 19.32 5.08
N PRO A 211 -2.02 20.53 5.18
CA PRO A 211 -1.91 21.32 6.40
C PRO A 211 -2.59 20.62 7.59
N GLY A 212 -1.86 20.45 8.70
CA GLY A 212 -2.45 20.27 10.03
C GLY A 212 -2.92 18.87 10.44
N LYS A 213 -2.39 17.77 9.91
CA LYS A 213 -2.70 16.43 10.46
C LYS A 213 -1.91 16.18 11.77
N LYS A 214 -2.38 16.73 12.90
CA LYS A 214 -2.02 16.19 14.22
C LYS A 214 -2.68 14.82 14.34
N ILE A 215 -1.85 13.79 14.54
CA ILE A 215 -2.30 12.44 14.92
C ILE A 215 -2.68 12.50 16.41
#